data_AF-A0A7C3HB63-F1
#
_entry.id   AF-A0A7C3HB63-F1
#
_cell.length_a   1.000
_cell.length_b   1.000
_cell.length_c   1.000
_cell.angle_alpha   90.00
_cell.angle_beta   90.00
_cell.angle_gamma   90.00
#
_symmetry.space_group_name_H-M   'P 1'
#
loop_
_entity.id
_entity.type
_entity.pdbx_description
1 polymer ?
#
loop_
_entity_poly.entity_id
_entity_poly.type
_entity_poly.pdbx_seq_one_letter_code
_entity_poly.pdbx_strand_id
1 'polypeptide(L)'
;MGIYDEPAFETALKAGEKPIPVFKLALKNAQQGLFQLFDENTPIEQLVRGRAMFVDSMLSKAWQLKISDEKPDDIALLAVGGYGRGELHPFSDIDILILLKDNCGNKYDTAISEYITFLWDIGLEIGSSVRSLSECVKEAGNDITIATNIVESRLIYGPNSLYDALAKATGPNKIWPSPAFFEAKWNEQIKRHNRFHNTAYNLEPNIKESPGGLRDIQMIGWIAKRHFGELNLHNLVDYGFLTEAELADLLSIQNFLWKVRFVLHMINLRREDRLLFEHQRVIAAKLGFEDEVQQTRYKKPTDRASDGNRLAVELFMKQYYRNVMELSRLNEMLLQHYQETLLISDSADAVKTINKRFQINKGFLDVRTENIFKEYPFAILELFLLLQQNRQLKGVRASTIRLIRESLPLINNQYRNDLRNISLFMEIFKQPTGLTNALRRMNIYGVLAKYIPAFGKIVGQMQFDLFHIYTVDQHTLFVVRNLRRFFVDSYKHEYPLCSEIINNIPKPELLYIAGLF
;
A
#
# COMPACT_ATOMS: atom_id res chain seq x y z
N MET A 1 26.05 10.44 5.19
CA MET A 1 25.00 10.92 6.12
C MET A 1 25.53 11.33 7.49
N GLY A 2 26.75 10.96 7.91
CA GLY A 2 27.32 11.46 9.17
C GLY A 2 26.56 11.02 10.44
N ILE A 3 25.74 9.96 10.33
CA ILE A 3 24.93 9.47 11.45
C ILE A 3 25.76 8.80 12.56
N TYR A 4 27.02 8.43 12.27
CA TYR A 4 27.99 7.95 13.24
C TYR A 4 29.42 8.30 12.80
N ASP A 5 30.36 8.29 13.73
CA ASP A 5 31.79 8.54 13.49
C ASP A 5 32.49 7.24 13.06
N GLU A 6 32.53 7.00 11.75
CA GLU A 6 33.19 5.82 11.17
C GLU A 6 34.72 5.79 11.43
N PRO A 7 35.47 6.89 11.29
CA PRO A 7 36.89 6.93 11.67
C PRO A 7 37.16 6.53 13.13
N ALA A 8 36.36 7.05 14.08
CA ALA A 8 36.50 6.68 15.49
C ALA A 8 36.15 5.20 15.71
N PHE A 9 35.10 4.70 15.05
CA PHE A 9 34.72 3.29 15.09
C PHE A 9 35.85 2.37 14.61
N GLU A 10 36.47 2.67 13.47
CA GLU A 10 37.58 1.87 12.94
C GLU A 10 38.82 1.95 13.82
N THR A 11 39.10 3.13 14.39
CA THR A 11 40.23 3.34 15.29
C THR A 11 40.07 2.50 16.56
N ALA A 12 38.87 2.48 17.16
CA ALA A 12 38.57 1.67 18.34
C ALA A 12 38.76 0.17 18.09
N LEU A 13 38.28 -0.35 16.94
CA LEU A 13 38.49 -1.75 16.58
C LEU A 13 39.97 -2.08 16.33
N LYS A 14 40.73 -1.19 15.66
CA LYS A 14 42.17 -1.36 15.44
C LYS A 14 42.99 -1.27 16.73
N ALA A 15 42.52 -0.50 17.71
CA ALA A 15 43.14 -0.37 19.02
C ALA A 15 42.94 -1.60 19.93
N GLY A 16 42.22 -2.62 19.47
CA GLY A 16 41.99 -3.85 20.22
C GLY A 16 40.88 -3.74 21.27
N GLU A 17 40.03 -2.71 21.19
CA GLU A 17 38.84 -2.64 22.03
C GLU A 17 37.91 -3.83 21.77
N LYS A 18 37.15 -4.23 22.81
CA LYS A 18 36.17 -5.32 22.66
C LYS A 18 35.14 -4.93 21.61
N PRO A 19 34.89 -5.74 20.55
CA PRO A 19 34.02 -5.34 19.45
C PRO A 19 32.57 -5.04 19.88
N ILE A 20 32.00 -5.82 20.80
CA ILE A 20 30.57 -5.68 21.17
C ILE A 20 30.22 -4.25 21.66
N PRO A 21 30.92 -3.65 22.64
CA PRO A 21 30.71 -2.26 23.05
C PRO A 21 30.81 -1.23 21.91
N VAL A 22 31.81 -1.39 21.03
CA VAL A 22 32.06 -0.44 19.92
C VAL A 22 30.90 -0.45 18.93
N PHE A 23 30.42 -1.64 18.54
CA PHE A 23 29.23 -1.79 17.68
C PHE A 23 27.96 -1.25 18.35
N LYS A 24 27.72 -1.55 19.62
CA LYS A 24 26.56 -1.02 20.36
C LYS A 24 26.54 0.51 20.37
N LEU A 25 27.69 1.13 20.59
CA LEU A 25 27.82 2.58 20.59
C LEU A 25 27.52 3.17 19.20
N ALA A 26 28.07 2.57 18.13
CA ALA A 26 27.79 3.01 16.77
C ALA A 26 26.30 2.89 16.40
N LEU A 27 25.66 1.76 16.72
CA LEU A 27 24.22 1.55 16.48
C LEU A 27 23.35 2.58 17.22
N LYS A 28 23.69 2.87 18.48
CA LYS A 28 23.00 3.87 19.30
C LYS A 28 23.15 5.27 18.70
N ASN A 29 24.37 5.67 18.38
CA ASN A 29 24.66 6.99 17.81
C ASN A 29 23.99 7.17 16.45
N ALA A 30 24.02 6.15 15.60
CA ALA A 30 23.34 6.15 14.31
C ALA A 30 21.83 6.36 14.43
N GLN A 31 21.18 5.70 15.39
CA GLN A 31 19.75 5.87 15.61
C GLN A 31 19.41 7.29 16.09
N GLN A 32 20.20 7.84 17.02
CA GLN A 32 20.02 9.22 17.49
C GLN A 32 20.25 10.23 16.38
N GLY A 33 21.30 10.05 15.57
CA GLY A 33 21.59 10.89 14.41
C GLY A 33 20.47 10.87 13.37
N LEU A 34 19.86 9.70 13.11
CA LEU A 34 18.70 9.61 12.21
C LEU A 34 17.48 10.38 12.71
N PHE A 35 17.21 10.35 14.02
CA PHE A 35 16.11 11.12 14.62
C PHE A 35 16.37 12.63 14.56
N GLN A 36 17.62 13.05 14.85
CA GLN A 36 18.01 14.44 14.72
C GLN A 36 17.86 14.95 13.28
N LEU A 37 18.37 14.19 12.30
CA LEU A 37 18.24 14.55 10.88
C LEU A 37 16.77 14.63 10.42
N PHE A 38 15.89 13.80 10.99
CA PHE A 38 14.46 13.90 10.74
C PHE A 38 13.88 15.23 11.26
N ASP A 39 14.21 15.61 12.51
CA ASP A 39 13.78 16.88 13.10
C ASP A 39 14.37 18.10 12.36
N GLU A 40 15.51 17.92 11.67
CA GLU A 40 16.12 18.89 10.73
C GLU A 40 15.50 18.87 9.31
N ASN A 41 14.39 18.16 9.11
CA ASN A 41 13.64 18.05 7.85
C ASN A 41 14.38 17.36 6.69
N THR A 42 15.32 16.46 6.98
CA THR A 42 15.96 15.63 5.95
C THR A 42 14.91 14.79 5.20
N PRO A 43 14.99 14.69 3.85
CA PRO A 43 14.05 13.88 3.08
C PRO A 43 14.00 12.43 3.58
N ILE A 44 12.78 11.93 3.82
CA ILE A 44 12.57 10.63 4.48
C ILE A 44 13.23 9.46 3.75
N GLU A 45 13.25 9.50 2.42
CA GLU A 45 13.90 8.48 1.61
C GLU A 45 15.38 8.35 1.93
N GLN A 46 16.06 9.49 2.14
CA GLN A 46 17.47 9.48 2.51
C GLN A 46 17.67 8.85 3.88
N LEU A 47 16.80 9.11 4.85
CA LEU A 47 16.89 8.54 6.20
C LEU A 47 16.70 7.02 6.19
N VAL A 48 15.67 6.55 5.48
CA VAL A 48 15.33 5.13 5.38
C VAL A 48 16.42 4.36 4.63
N ARG A 49 16.85 4.85 3.47
CA ARG A 49 17.95 4.22 2.69
C ARG A 49 19.29 4.34 3.41
N GLY A 50 19.57 5.49 4.01
CA GLY A 50 20.79 5.73 4.76
C GLY A 50 20.94 4.83 5.98
N ARG A 51 19.83 4.52 6.66
CA ARG A 51 19.82 3.50 7.71
C ARG A 51 20.18 2.11 7.15
N ALA A 52 19.61 1.72 6.01
CA ALA A 52 19.95 0.44 5.38
C ALA A 52 21.44 0.36 5.02
N MET A 53 22.01 1.42 4.41
CA MET A 53 23.44 1.49 4.08
C MET A 53 24.34 1.43 5.31
N PHE A 54 23.94 2.07 6.41
CA PHE A 54 24.68 1.97 7.67
C PHE A 54 24.68 0.54 8.23
N VAL A 55 23.51 -0.12 8.23
CA VAL A 55 23.40 -1.51 8.68
C VAL A 55 24.19 -2.44 7.76
N ASP A 56 24.22 -2.22 6.44
CA ASP A 56 25.08 -2.98 5.51
C ASP A 56 26.55 -2.90 5.93
N SER A 57 27.03 -1.69 6.28
CA SER A 57 28.40 -1.48 6.74
C SER A 57 28.66 -2.24 8.05
N MET A 58 27.76 -2.17 9.03
CA MET A 58 27.90 -2.91 10.29
C MET A 58 27.91 -4.43 10.06
N LEU A 59 27.00 -4.95 9.24
CA LEU A 59 26.95 -6.37 8.91
C LEU A 59 28.21 -6.83 8.18
N SER A 60 28.74 -6.01 7.26
CA SER A 60 29.97 -6.31 6.52
C SER A 60 31.20 -6.30 7.41
N LYS A 61 31.31 -5.33 8.33
CA LYS A 61 32.43 -5.28 9.29
C LYS A 61 32.35 -6.45 10.29
N ALA A 62 31.15 -6.78 10.77
CA ALA A 62 30.94 -7.97 11.60
C ALA A 62 31.26 -9.27 10.84
N TRP A 63 30.94 -9.33 9.54
CA TRP A 63 31.22 -10.48 8.69
C TRP A 63 32.72 -10.72 8.58
N GLN A 64 33.50 -9.68 8.30
CA GLN A 64 34.96 -9.75 8.22
C GLN A 64 35.62 -10.16 9.54
N LEU A 65 35.00 -9.84 10.68
CA LEU A 65 35.51 -10.23 12.00
C LEU A 65 35.27 -11.71 12.34
N LYS A 66 34.28 -12.36 11.71
CA LYS A 66 33.78 -13.69 12.11
C LYS A 66 33.94 -14.76 11.04
N ILE A 67 33.77 -14.38 9.78
CA ILE A 67 33.95 -15.23 8.61
C ILE A 67 35.31 -14.86 8.02
N SER A 68 36.36 -15.44 8.61
CA SER A 68 37.76 -15.02 8.54
C SER A 68 38.50 -15.35 7.23
N ASP A 69 37.86 -16.01 6.27
CA ASP A 69 38.49 -16.34 4.99
C ASP A 69 38.61 -15.08 4.12
N GLU A 70 39.80 -14.84 3.56
CA GLU A 70 39.99 -13.76 2.58
C GLU A 70 39.18 -14.08 1.32
N LYS A 71 37.97 -13.49 1.23
CA LYS A 71 37.06 -13.52 0.07
C LYS A 71 36.66 -14.93 -0.39
N PRO A 72 35.89 -15.67 0.42
CA PRO A 72 35.36 -16.96 0.00
C PRO A 72 34.43 -16.80 -1.23
N ASP A 73 34.56 -17.72 -2.19
CA ASP A 73 33.81 -17.73 -3.44
C ASP A 73 32.54 -18.61 -3.37
N ASP A 74 32.30 -19.21 -2.21
CA ASP A 74 31.28 -20.24 -1.95
C ASP A 74 30.28 -19.87 -0.82
N ILE A 75 30.35 -18.64 -0.29
CA ILE A 75 29.41 -18.08 0.69
C ILE A 75 29.16 -16.59 0.43
N ALA A 76 27.89 -16.15 0.56
CA ALA A 76 27.48 -14.76 0.42
C ALA A 76 26.48 -14.35 1.51
N LEU A 77 26.51 -13.08 1.87
CA LEU A 77 25.56 -12.42 2.75
C LEU A 77 24.63 -11.52 1.94
N LEU A 78 23.33 -11.78 2.05
CA LEU A 78 22.28 -11.05 1.33
C LEU A 78 21.32 -10.41 2.33
N ALA A 79 20.91 -9.17 2.05
CA ALA A 79 19.71 -8.60 2.64
C ALA A 79 18.49 -9.15 1.90
N VAL A 80 17.39 -9.46 2.61
CA VAL A 80 16.13 -9.92 2.01
C VAL A 80 14.94 -9.11 2.53
N GLY A 81 13.77 -9.25 1.90
CA GLY A 81 12.54 -8.63 2.36
C GLY A 81 12.57 -7.08 2.36
N GLY A 82 12.09 -6.47 3.46
CA GLY A 82 12.12 -5.02 3.67
C GLY A 82 13.52 -4.42 3.60
N TYR A 83 14.47 -5.10 4.23
CA TYR A 83 15.85 -4.69 4.29
C TYR A 83 16.55 -4.85 2.92
N GLY A 84 16.24 -5.92 2.18
CA GLY A 84 16.72 -6.15 0.82
C GLY A 84 16.42 -4.99 -0.14
N ARG A 85 15.19 -4.43 -0.06
CA ARG A 85 14.78 -3.23 -0.82
C ARG A 85 15.47 -1.94 -0.39
N GLY A 86 16.22 -1.94 0.72
CA GLY A 86 16.78 -0.73 1.32
C GLY A 86 15.75 0.12 2.07
N GLU A 87 14.59 -0.44 2.42
CA GLU A 87 13.49 0.26 3.09
C GLU A 87 13.53 0.07 4.62
N LEU A 88 14.69 0.33 5.23
CA LEU A 88 14.92 0.02 6.65
C LEU A 88 14.52 1.19 7.55
N HIS A 89 13.31 1.14 8.10
CA HIS A 89 12.87 2.08 9.14
C HIS A 89 13.54 1.79 10.50
N PRO A 90 13.56 2.75 11.43
CA PRO A 90 13.91 2.50 12.83
C PRO A 90 13.10 1.30 13.38
N PHE A 91 13.71 0.45 14.20
CA PHE A 91 13.04 -0.73 14.79
C PHE A 91 12.36 -1.70 13.78
N SER A 92 12.73 -1.66 12.50
CA SER A 92 12.35 -2.71 11.55
C SER A 92 13.30 -3.89 11.63
N ASP A 93 12.73 -5.09 11.50
CA ASP A 93 13.45 -6.36 11.42
C ASP A 93 14.54 -6.29 10.34
N ILE A 94 15.71 -6.87 10.63
CA ILE A 94 16.84 -6.98 9.70
C ILE A 94 16.90 -8.43 9.22
N ASP A 95 16.30 -8.69 8.06
CA ASP A 95 16.25 -10.03 7.48
C ASP A 95 17.44 -10.29 6.55
N ILE A 96 18.20 -11.35 6.83
CA ILE A 96 19.37 -11.77 6.06
C ILE A 96 19.25 -13.21 5.56
N LEU A 97 19.87 -13.47 4.41
CA LEU A 97 20.11 -14.80 3.86
C LEU A 97 21.62 -15.00 3.73
N ILE A 98 22.13 -16.02 4.41
CA ILE A 98 23.48 -16.54 4.20
C ILE A 98 23.37 -17.63 3.14
N LEU A 99 23.83 -17.31 1.94
CA LEU A 99 23.76 -18.18 0.77
C LEU A 99 25.07 -18.96 0.64
N LEU A 100 24.95 -20.28 0.56
CA LEU A 100 26.06 -21.19 0.33
C LEU A 100 26.01 -21.71 -1.11
N LYS A 101 27.19 -21.96 -1.70
CA LYS A 101 27.29 -22.83 -2.87
C LYS A 101 26.86 -24.24 -2.48
N ASP A 102 26.32 -25.00 -3.45
CA ASP A 102 26.01 -26.39 -3.19
C ASP A 102 27.28 -27.17 -2.82
N ASN A 103 27.15 -28.12 -1.89
CA ASN A 103 28.23 -28.98 -1.37
C ASN A 103 29.28 -28.30 -0.47
N CYS A 104 28.99 -27.15 0.15
CA CYS A 104 29.87 -26.56 1.18
C CYS A 104 29.98 -27.41 2.48
N GLY A 105 29.10 -28.41 2.66
CA GLY A 105 29.03 -29.20 3.89
C GLY A 105 28.93 -28.31 5.13
N ASN A 106 29.67 -28.67 6.18
CA ASN A 106 29.67 -27.94 7.46
C ASN A 106 30.83 -26.92 7.56
N LYS A 107 31.43 -26.51 6.43
CA LYS A 107 32.64 -25.65 6.38
C LYS A 107 32.49 -24.38 7.21
N TYR A 108 31.29 -23.80 7.22
CA TYR A 108 31.03 -22.49 7.82
C TYR A 108 30.14 -22.54 9.06
N ASP A 109 29.69 -23.71 9.52
CA ASP A 109 28.66 -23.82 10.57
C ASP A 109 29.04 -23.06 11.84
N THR A 110 30.26 -23.27 12.35
CA THR A 110 30.78 -22.58 13.54
C THR A 110 30.87 -21.07 13.32
N ALA A 111 31.47 -20.65 12.20
CA ALA A 111 31.70 -19.25 11.89
C ALA A 111 30.37 -18.48 11.70
N ILE A 112 29.40 -19.10 11.03
CA ILE A 112 28.02 -18.58 10.87
C ILE A 112 27.32 -18.49 12.23
N SER A 113 27.43 -19.51 13.07
CA SER A 113 26.83 -19.51 14.41
C SER A 113 27.40 -18.39 15.28
N GLU A 114 28.72 -18.19 15.25
CA GLU A 114 29.40 -17.10 15.96
C GLU A 114 29.04 -15.72 15.39
N TYR A 115 28.88 -15.61 14.07
CA TYR A 115 28.44 -14.39 13.41
C TYR A 115 27.02 -14.00 13.84
N ILE A 116 26.05 -14.92 13.74
CA ILE A 116 24.67 -14.66 14.15
C ILE A 116 24.59 -14.31 15.63
N THR A 117 25.29 -15.07 16.49
CA THR A 117 25.38 -14.78 17.92
C THR A 117 25.93 -13.39 18.17
N PHE A 118 26.99 -12.99 17.46
CA PHE A 118 27.57 -11.66 17.58
C PHE A 118 26.59 -10.56 17.18
N LEU A 119 25.80 -10.73 16.11
CA LEU A 119 24.80 -9.75 15.70
C LEU A 119 23.72 -9.55 16.77
N TRP A 120 23.30 -10.62 17.44
CA TRP A 120 22.37 -10.54 18.57
C TRP A 120 23.02 -9.86 19.77
N ASP A 121 24.27 -10.18 20.08
CA ASP A 121 25.02 -9.59 21.19
C ASP A 121 25.19 -8.09 21.05
N ILE A 122 25.35 -7.56 19.82
CA ILE A 122 25.40 -6.11 19.55
C ILE A 122 24.02 -5.43 19.55
N GLY A 123 22.94 -6.20 19.69
CA GLY A 123 21.57 -5.70 19.84
C GLY A 123 20.79 -5.53 18.53
N LEU A 124 21.19 -6.22 17.45
CA LEU A 124 20.38 -6.26 16.22
C LEU A 124 19.33 -7.38 16.32
N GLU A 125 18.07 -7.05 15.98
CA GLU A 125 17.01 -8.03 15.80
C GLU A 125 17.09 -8.62 14.39
N ILE A 126 17.74 -9.78 14.28
CA ILE A 126 18.04 -10.42 13.00
C ILE A 126 17.10 -11.60 12.74
N GLY A 127 16.37 -11.54 11.63
CA GLY A 127 15.81 -12.73 10.98
C GLY A 127 16.87 -13.33 10.06
N SER A 128 17.31 -14.57 10.28
CA SER A 128 18.34 -15.19 9.44
C SER A 128 17.89 -16.52 8.86
N SER A 129 18.38 -16.81 7.66
CA SER A 129 18.31 -18.14 7.05
C SER A 129 19.66 -18.49 6.43
N VAL A 130 20.05 -19.75 6.56
CA VAL A 130 21.26 -20.31 5.97
C VAL A 130 20.83 -21.38 4.99
N ARG A 131 21.13 -21.20 3.70
CA ARG A 131 20.67 -22.11 2.64
C ARG A 131 21.69 -22.21 1.52
N SER A 132 21.80 -23.39 0.95
CA SER A 132 22.44 -23.60 -0.34
C SER A 132 21.58 -23.06 -1.50
N LEU A 133 22.17 -22.94 -2.70
CA LEU A 133 21.44 -22.58 -3.91
C LEU A 133 20.26 -23.53 -4.17
N SER A 134 20.49 -24.85 -4.09
CA SER A 134 19.46 -25.85 -4.33
C SER A 134 18.32 -25.79 -3.31
N GLU A 135 18.62 -25.54 -2.03
CA GLU A 135 17.61 -25.33 -1.00
C GLU A 135 16.80 -24.04 -1.23
N CYS A 136 17.45 -22.94 -1.61
CA CYS A 136 16.77 -21.70 -1.98
C CYS A 136 15.75 -21.93 -3.11
N VAL A 137 16.12 -22.66 -4.17
CA VAL A 137 15.21 -22.99 -5.27
C VAL A 137 14.04 -23.85 -4.79
N LYS A 138 14.31 -24.88 -3.98
CA LYS A 138 13.28 -25.79 -3.45
C LYS A 138 12.29 -25.05 -2.56
N GLU A 139 12.77 -24.32 -1.56
CA GLU A 139 11.93 -23.60 -0.60
C GLU A 139 11.14 -22.47 -1.26
N ALA A 140 11.80 -21.69 -2.13
CA ALA A 140 11.12 -20.65 -2.89
C ALA A 140 10.11 -21.23 -3.87
N GLY A 141 10.36 -22.39 -4.47
CA GLY A 141 9.39 -23.07 -5.34
C GLY A 141 8.10 -23.49 -4.62
N ASN A 142 8.21 -23.82 -3.32
CA ASN A 142 7.09 -24.28 -2.50
C ASN A 142 6.32 -23.14 -1.81
N ASP A 143 6.98 -22.01 -1.51
CA ASP A 143 6.39 -20.89 -0.76
C ASP A 143 6.60 -19.55 -1.46
N ILE A 144 5.49 -18.92 -1.85
CA ILE A 144 5.44 -17.59 -2.47
C ILE A 144 6.06 -16.50 -1.59
N THR A 145 6.01 -16.64 -0.27
CA THR A 145 6.60 -15.70 0.70
C THR A 145 8.12 -15.74 0.61
N ILE A 146 8.71 -16.94 0.53
CA ILE A 146 10.16 -17.12 0.36
C ILE A 146 10.58 -16.62 -1.02
N ALA A 147 9.81 -16.94 -2.07
CA ALA A 147 10.06 -16.42 -3.42
C ALA A 147 10.03 -14.88 -3.44
N THR A 148 9.07 -14.25 -2.75
CA THR A 148 8.99 -12.80 -2.63
C THR A 148 10.23 -12.24 -1.92
N ASN A 149 10.64 -12.82 -0.79
CA ASN A 149 11.84 -12.37 -0.07
C ASN A 149 13.11 -12.45 -0.92
N ILE A 150 13.27 -13.50 -1.74
CA ILE A 150 14.42 -13.64 -2.66
C ILE A 150 14.31 -12.64 -3.82
N VAL A 151 13.11 -12.42 -4.37
CA VAL A 151 12.86 -11.38 -5.38
C VAL A 151 13.30 -10.02 -4.84
N GLU A 152 13.21 -9.76 -3.55
CA GLU A 152 13.62 -8.49 -2.93
C GLU A 152 15.07 -8.44 -2.47
N SER A 153 15.83 -9.52 -2.71
CA SER A 153 17.17 -9.63 -2.17
C SER A 153 18.18 -8.67 -2.81
N ARG A 154 19.23 -8.39 -2.06
CA ARG A 154 20.38 -7.59 -2.47
C ARG A 154 21.64 -8.11 -1.80
N LEU A 155 22.73 -8.20 -2.55
CA LEU A 155 24.04 -8.59 -2.02
C LEU A 155 24.60 -7.52 -1.06
N ILE A 156 25.04 -7.95 0.12
CA ILE A 156 25.79 -7.12 1.08
C ILE A 156 27.28 -7.45 1.00
N TYR A 157 27.62 -8.74 1.07
CA TYR A 157 29.00 -9.21 1.10
C TYR A 157 29.15 -10.57 0.40
N GLY A 158 30.29 -10.84 -0.21
CA GLY A 158 30.57 -12.09 -0.92
C GLY A 158 30.58 -11.96 -2.45
N PRO A 159 30.63 -13.08 -3.19
CA PRO A 159 30.82 -13.07 -4.63
C PRO A 159 29.53 -12.77 -5.40
N ASN A 160 29.59 -11.79 -6.32
CA ASN A 160 28.48 -11.46 -7.22
C ASN A 160 28.01 -12.68 -8.03
N SER A 161 28.93 -13.56 -8.44
CA SER A 161 28.62 -14.76 -9.20
C SER A 161 27.63 -15.70 -8.48
N LEU A 162 27.71 -15.79 -7.15
CA LEU A 162 26.80 -16.62 -6.35
C LEU A 162 25.41 -15.98 -6.24
N TYR A 163 25.35 -14.65 -6.12
CA TYR A 163 24.08 -13.92 -6.16
C TYR A 163 23.40 -14.00 -7.53
N ASP A 164 24.15 -13.82 -8.62
CA ASP A 164 23.65 -13.95 -9.98
C ASP A 164 23.13 -15.37 -10.25
N ALA A 165 23.82 -16.39 -9.72
CA ALA A 165 23.36 -17.77 -9.77
C ALA A 165 22.02 -17.96 -9.04
N LEU A 166 21.85 -17.38 -7.85
CA LEU A 166 20.58 -17.40 -7.11
C LEU A 166 19.46 -16.73 -7.91
N ALA A 167 19.71 -15.51 -8.42
CA ALA A 167 18.72 -14.74 -9.18
C ALA A 167 18.27 -15.50 -10.44
N LYS A 168 19.23 -16.12 -11.16
CA LYS A 168 18.94 -16.96 -12.33
C LYS A 168 18.16 -18.23 -11.98
N ALA A 169 18.55 -18.92 -10.90
CA ALA A 169 17.93 -20.18 -10.49
C ALA A 169 16.51 -20.01 -9.94
N THR A 170 16.22 -18.85 -9.32
CA THR A 170 14.90 -18.50 -8.74
C THR A 170 14.05 -17.60 -9.64
N GLY A 171 14.55 -17.29 -10.85
CA GLY A 171 13.87 -16.44 -11.82
C GLY A 171 12.54 -17.00 -12.34
N PRO A 172 11.73 -16.17 -13.02
CA PRO A 172 10.38 -16.52 -13.48
C PRO A 172 10.32 -17.69 -14.47
N ASN A 173 11.42 -18.00 -15.16
CA ASN A 173 11.52 -19.13 -16.09
C ASN A 173 11.76 -20.48 -15.38
N LYS A 174 11.94 -20.48 -14.05
CA LYS A 174 12.32 -21.67 -13.27
C LYS A 174 11.29 -22.02 -12.22
N ILE A 175 10.96 -21.05 -11.37
CA ILE A 175 9.90 -21.17 -10.36
C ILE A 175 8.93 -20.03 -10.58
N TRP A 176 7.70 -20.12 -10.05
CA TRP A 176 6.69 -19.05 -10.09
C TRP A 176 6.72 -18.17 -11.35
N PRO A 177 6.30 -18.71 -12.51
CA PRO A 177 6.13 -17.91 -13.72
C PRO A 177 5.27 -16.68 -13.43
N SER A 178 5.51 -15.59 -14.15
CA SER A 178 4.88 -14.30 -13.85
C SER A 178 3.35 -14.36 -13.65
N PRO A 179 2.56 -15.08 -14.47
CA PRO A 179 1.12 -15.22 -14.23
C PRO A 179 0.77 -15.94 -12.92
N ALA A 180 1.48 -17.04 -12.59
CA ALA A 180 1.26 -17.80 -11.36
C ALA A 180 1.68 -17.00 -10.10
N PHE A 181 2.79 -16.25 -10.19
CA PHE A 181 3.23 -15.37 -9.13
C PHE A 181 2.21 -14.26 -8.88
N PHE A 182 1.72 -13.62 -9.94
CA PHE A 182 0.68 -12.60 -9.87
C PHE A 182 -0.58 -13.12 -9.18
N GLU A 183 -1.11 -14.26 -9.62
CA GLU A 183 -2.32 -14.85 -9.04
C GLU A 183 -2.14 -15.19 -7.54
N ALA A 184 -0.98 -15.75 -7.17
CA ALA A 184 -0.68 -16.05 -5.77
C ALA A 184 -0.63 -14.77 -4.90
N LYS A 185 0.07 -13.72 -5.35
CA LYS A 185 0.16 -12.44 -4.63
C LYS A 185 -1.17 -11.69 -4.60
N TRP A 186 -1.97 -11.80 -5.65
CA TRP A 186 -3.32 -11.26 -5.70
C TRP A 186 -4.20 -11.86 -4.61
N ASN A 187 -4.20 -13.18 -4.50
CA ASN A 187 -4.97 -13.90 -3.50
C ASN A 187 -4.50 -13.57 -2.07
N GLU A 188 -3.18 -13.39 -1.86
CA GLU A 188 -2.64 -12.90 -0.58
C GLU A 188 -3.17 -11.50 -0.24
N GLN A 189 -3.19 -10.58 -1.21
CA GLN A 189 -3.76 -9.24 -1.03
C GLN A 189 -5.25 -9.29 -0.68
N ILE A 190 -6.07 -10.06 -1.40
CA ILE A 190 -7.51 -10.21 -1.07
C ILE A 190 -7.67 -10.68 0.37
N LYS A 191 -6.93 -11.72 0.77
CA LYS A 191 -6.99 -12.26 2.15
C LYS A 191 -6.57 -11.22 3.19
N ARG A 192 -5.50 -10.47 2.92
CA ARG A 192 -5.03 -9.38 3.79
C ARG A 192 -6.08 -8.28 3.92
N HIS A 193 -6.61 -7.77 2.82
CA HIS A 193 -7.64 -6.72 2.82
C HIS A 193 -8.91 -7.17 3.56
N ASN A 194 -9.31 -8.45 3.41
CA ASN A 194 -10.46 -9.02 4.12
C ASN A 194 -10.30 -8.99 5.66
N ARG A 195 -9.08 -9.18 6.19
CA ARG A 195 -8.81 -9.08 7.64
C ARG A 195 -9.08 -7.68 8.19
N PHE A 196 -9.07 -6.67 7.33
CA PHE A 196 -9.39 -5.28 7.65
C PHE A 196 -10.74 -4.85 7.07
N HIS A 197 -11.70 -5.78 6.95
CA HIS A 197 -13.05 -5.52 6.41
C HIS A 197 -13.08 -4.86 5.01
N ASN A 198 -12.01 -5.00 4.23
CA ASN A 198 -11.79 -4.35 2.93
C ASN A 198 -11.95 -2.82 2.98
N THR A 199 -11.61 -2.19 4.10
CA THR A 199 -11.72 -0.75 4.26
C THR A 199 -10.40 -0.14 4.72
N ALA A 200 -9.95 0.84 3.94
CA ALA A 200 -8.80 1.68 4.25
C ALA A 200 -9.08 2.69 5.38
N TYR A 201 -10.35 2.80 5.80
CA TYR A 201 -10.88 3.96 6.48
C TYR A 201 -11.09 3.76 7.97
N ASN A 202 -10.48 2.74 8.56
CA ASN A 202 -10.51 2.52 10.00
C ASN A 202 -9.86 3.72 10.71
N LEU A 203 -10.48 4.30 11.74
CA LEU A 203 -9.95 5.45 12.49
C LEU A 203 -8.60 5.19 13.15
N GLU A 204 -8.25 3.93 13.42
CA GLU A 204 -6.90 3.52 13.80
C GLU A 204 -6.28 2.58 12.76
N PRO A 205 -5.92 3.09 11.57
CA PRO A 205 -5.52 2.25 10.47
C PRO A 205 -4.11 1.68 10.67
N ASN A 206 -3.85 0.50 10.08
CA ASN A 206 -2.50 -0.02 9.96
C ASN A 206 -1.86 0.51 8.67
N ILE A 207 -0.80 1.31 8.78
CA ILE A 207 -0.19 1.98 7.61
C ILE A 207 0.51 1.02 6.64
N LYS A 208 0.78 -0.21 7.09
CA LYS A 208 1.48 -1.23 6.30
C LYS A 208 0.49 -2.19 5.65
N GLU A 209 -0.42 -2.76 6.44
CA GLU A 209 -1.22 -3.92 6.04
C GLU A 209 -2.65 -3.57 5.56
N SER A 210 -3.22 -2.44 5.97
CA SER A 210 -4.55 -2.01 5.52
C SER A 210 -4.59 -1.78 3.99
N PRO A 211 -5.78 -1.83 3.35
CA PRO A 211 -5.94 -1.41 1.96
C PRO A 211 -5.40 0.00 1.74
N GLY A 212 -4.61 0.20 0.69
CA GLY A 212 -3.88 1.45 0.44
C GLY A 212 -2.72 1.72 1.40
N GLY A 213 -2.23 0.69 2.11
CA GLY A 213 -1.01 0.77 2.93
C GLY A 213 0.27 0.45 2.14
N LEU A 214 1.42 0.51 2.80
CA LEU A 214 2.74 0.27 2.18
C LEU A 214 2.85 -1.08 1.45
N ARG A 215 2.15 -2.10 1.93
CA ARG A 215 2.16 -3.43 1.32
C ARG A 215 1.48 -3.44 -0.06
N ASP A 216 0.56 -2.52 -0.35
CA ASP A 216 -0.03 -2.37 -1.70
C ASP A 216 1.01 -1.82 -2.69
N ILE A 217 1.86 -0.87 -2.26
CA ILE A 217 2.98 -0.35 -3.07
C ILE A 217 3.99 -1.48 -3.35
N GLN A 218 4.34 -2.24 -2.31
CA GLN A 218 5.26 -3.37 -2.43
C GLN A 218 4.73 -4.42 -3.39
N MET A 219 3.42 -4.70 -3.34
CA MET A 219 2.76 -5.64 -4.23
C MET A 219 2.93 -5.25 -5.71
N ILE A 220 2.71 -3.97 -6.04
CA ILE A 220 2.98 -3.42 -7.38
C ILE A 220 4.44 -3.67 -7.79
N GLY A 221 5.38 -3.35 -6.91
CA GLY A 221 6.82 -3.56 -7.14
C GLY A 221 7.22 -5.03 -7.32
N TRP A 222 6.59 -5.96 -6.60
CA TRP A 222 6.86 -7.39 -6.70
C TRP A 222 6.43 -7.98 -8.04
N ILE A 223 5.22 -7.64 -8.48
CA ILE A 223 4.74 -8.07 -9.79
C ILE A 223 5.64 -7.49 -10.88
N ALA A 224 5.95 -6.19 -10.78
CA ALA A 224 6.82 -5.50 -11.72
C ALA A 224 8.18 -6.20 -11.82
N LYS A 225 8.88 -6.41 -10.69
CA LYS A 225 10.18 -7.10 -10.68
C LYS A 225 10.06 -8.50 -11.24
N ARG A 226 9.02 -9.25 -10.85
CA ARG A 226 8.86 -10.63 -11.30
C ARG A 226 8.62 -10.74 -12.80
N HIS A 227 7.89 -9.79 -13.36
CA HIS A 227 7.51 -9.79 -14.77
C HIS A 227 8.61 -9.21 -15.67
N PHE A 228 9.21 -8.08 -15.29
CA PHE A 228 10.17 -7.35 -16.12
C PHE A 228 11.65 -7.62 -15.76
N GLY A 229 11.94 -8.28 -14.64
CA GLY A 229 13.29 -8.65 -14.20
C GLY A 229 14.02 -7.59 -13.37
N GLU A 230 13.57 -6.33 -13.38
CA GLU A 230 14.22 -5.22 -12.68
C GLU A 230 13.34 -4.60 -11.58
N LEU A 231 13.96 -4.19 -10.46
CA LEU A 231 13.30 -3.44 -9.37
C LEU A 231 13.31 -1.95 -9.70
N ASN A 232 12.42 -1.52 -10.58
CA ASN A 232 12.20 -0.10 -10.75
C ASN A 232 10.76 0.24 -11.09
N LEU A 233 10.11 1.03 -10.23
CA LEU A 233 8.77 1.56 -10.49
C LEU A 233 8.77 2.49 -11.71
N HIS A 234 9.90 3.13 -12.04
CA HIS A 234 10.04 3.93 -13.27
C HIS A 234 9.80 3.12 -14.53
N ASN A 235 10.23 1.85 -14.56
CA ASN A 235 10.02 0.99 -15.72
C ASN A 235 8.51 0.76 -16.00
N LEU A 236 7.63 0.92 -14.99
CA LEU A 236 6.18 0.84 -15.21
C LEU A 236 5.65 1.95 -16.12
N VAL A 237 6.35 3.08 -16.20
CA VAL A 237 6.03 4.14 -17.15
C VAL A 237 6.41 3.72 -18.56
N ASP A 238 7.63 3.18 -18.74
CA ASP A 238 8.14 2.72 -20.03
C ASP A 238 7.26 1.62 -20.65
N TYR A 239 6.71 0.74 -19.80
CA TYR A 239 5.80 -0.33 -20.22
C TYR A 239 4.32 0.12 -20.33
N GLY A 240 4.00 1.40 -20.08
CA GLY A 240 2.64 1.95 -20.19
C GLY A 240 1.67 1.56 -19.07
N PHE A 241 2.18 0.95 -18.00
CA PHE A 241 1.39 0.58 -16.81
C PHE A 241 1.00 1.83 -16.02
N LEU A 242 1.92 2.78 -15.89
CA LEU A 242 1.72 4.07 -15.24
C LEU A 242 1.99 5.22 -16.20
N THR A 243 1.35 6.36 -15.97
CA THR A 243 1.84 7.64 -16.48
C THR A 243 2.87 8.24 -15.52
N GLU A 244 3.69 9.18 -15.99
CA GLU A 244 4.63 9.92 -15.13
C GLU A 244 3.92 10.60 -13.94
N ALA A 245 2.72 11.14 -14.17
CA ALA A 245 1.92 11.75 -13.11
C ALA A 245 1.49 10.71 -12.06
N GLU A 246 1.05 9.54 -12.50
CA GLU A 246 0.64 8.45 -11.59
C GLU A 246 1.84 7.88 -10.80
N LEU A 247 3.03 7.83 -11.41
CA LEU A 247 4.25 7.45 -10.71
C LEU A 247 4.64 8.51 -9.66
N ALA A 248 4.59 9.79 -10.02
CA ALA A 248 4.86 10.88 -9.10
C ALA A 248 3.90 10.86 -7.89
N ASP A 249 2.61 10.60 -8.13
CA ASP A 249 1.61 10.42 -7.07
C ASP A 249 1.98 9.22 -6.18
N LEU A 250 2.34 8.08 -6.76
CA LEU A 250 2.72 6.87 -6.02
C LEU A 250 3.93 7.10 -5.11
N LEU A 251 4.98 7.76 -5.63
CA LEU A 251 6.19 8.10 -4.87
C LEU A 251 5.91 9.13 -3.77
N SER A 252 5.06 10.13 -4.04
CA SER A 252 4.62 11.11 -3.05
C SER A 252 3.87 10.44 -1.90
N ILE A 253 2.95 9.52 -2.22
CA ILE A 253 2.20 8.74 -1.22
C ILE A 253 3.14 7.85 -0.42
N GLN A 254 4.08 7.15 -1.07
CA GLN A 254 5.09 6.33 -0.39
C GLN A 254 5.89 7.15 0.62
N ASN A 255 6.41 8.30 0.20
CA ASN A 255 7.18 9.20 1.05
C ASN A 255 6.34 9.71 2.22
N PHE A 256 5.07 10.05 1.99
CA PHE A 256 4.17 10.42 3.08
C PHE A 256 3.98 9.29 4.10
N LEU A 257 3.68 8.07 3.64
CA LEU A 257 3.50 6.91 4.51
C LEU A 257 4.80 6.55 5.25
N TRP A 258 5.96 6.71 4.61
CA TRP A 258 7.26 6.55 5.25
C TRP A 258 7.49 7.58 6.35
N LYS A 259 7.15 8.86 6.12
CA LYS A 259 7.26 9.89 7.18
C LYS A 259 6.42 9.49 8.39
N VAL A 260 5.17 9.10 8.15
CA VAL A 260 4.25 8.66 9.21
C VAL A 260 4.82 7.46 9.97
N ARG A 261 5.30 6.43 9.26
CA ARG A 261 5.91 5.23 9.86
C ARG A 261 7.14 5.56 10.68
N PHE A 262 8.02 6.41 10.15
CA PHE A 262 9.24 6.82 10.82
C PHE A 262 8.94 7.55 12.13
N VAL A 263 7.98 8.48 12.11
CA VAL A 263 7.55 9.18 13.33
C VAL A 263 6.93 8.21 14.33
N LEU A 264 6.04 7.30 13.89
CA LEU A 264 5.45 6.28 14.77
C LEU A 264 6.52 5.48 15.52
N HIS A 265 7.53 5.02 14.79
CA HIS A 265 8.64 4.25 15.33
C HIS A 265 9.52 5.10 16.27
N MET A 266 9.79 6.35 15.89
CA MET A 266 10.56 7.31 16.68
C MET A 266 9.89 7.63 18.03
N ILE A 267 8.57 7.86 18.06
CA ILE A 267 7.86 8.23 19.29
C ILE A 267 7.60 7.02 20.21
N ASN A 268 7.45 5.83 19.62
CA ASN A 268 7.17 4.61 20.39
C ASN A 268 8.43 3.88 20.85
N LEU A 269 9.58 4.17 20.22
CA LEU A 269 10.85 3.46 20.45
C LEU A 269 10.75 1.93 20.26
N ARG A 270 9.80 1.50 19.42
CA ARG A 270 9.55 0.12 19.04
C ARG A 270 8.83 0.09 17.70
N ARG A 271 8.74 -1.10 17.10
CA ARG A 271 7.89 -1.33 15.95
C ARG A 271 6.42 -1.08 16.30
N GLU A 272 5.82 -0.13 15.62
CA GLU A 272 4.40 0.17 15.69
C GLU A 272 3.93 0.63 14.30
N ASP A 273 2.95 -0.06 13.73
CA ASP A 273 2.42 0.24 12.40
C ASP A 273 0.94 0.68 12.46
N ARG A 274 0.34 0.76 13.65
CA ARG A 274 -1.02 1.29 13.86
C ARG A 274 -0.99 2.77 14.24
N LEU A 275 -1.80 3.56 13.52
CA LEU A 275 -2.08 4.96 13.84
C LEU A 275 -3.15 5.05 14.95
N LEU A 276 -2.78 4.71 16.19
CA LEU A 276 -3.65 4.87 17.35
C LEU A 276 -4.01 6.35 17.59
N PHE A 277 -5.17 6.62 18.17
CA PHE A 277 -5.61 8.00 18.46
C PHE A 277 -4.57 8.83 19.21
N GLU A 278 -3.87 8.23 20.17
CA GLU A 278 -2.81 8.89 20.95
C GLU A 278 -1.61 9.28 20.08
N HIS A 279 -1.25 8.44 19.10
CA HIS A 279 -0.14 8.68 18.18
C HIS A 279 -0.49 9.77 17.16
N GLN A 280 -1.73 9.79 16.66
CA GLN A 280 -2.17 10.74 15.64
C GLN A 280 -1.91 12.19 16.04
N ARG A 281 -2.15 12.53 17.32
CA ARG A 281 -1.88 13.87 17.87
C ARG A 281 -0.41 14.26 17.78
N VAL A 282 0.47 13.36 18.22
CA VAL A 282 1.92 13.61 18.22
C VAL A 282 2.47 13.68 16.81
N ILE A 283 1.97 12.82 15.91
CA ILE A 283 2.38 12.78 14.51
C ILE A 283 1.93 14.03 13.76
N ALA A 284 0.68 14.46 13.94
CA ALA A 284 0.17 15.68 13.33
C ALA A 284 1.07 16.88 13.68
N ALA A 285 1.39 17.06 14.95
CA ALA A 285 2.30 18.12 15.40
C ALA A 285 3.71 17.98 14.80
N LYS A 286 4.32 16.79 14.83
CA LYS A 286 5.66 16.55 14.27
C LYS A 286 5.74 16.73 12.76
N LEU A 287 4.64 16.52 12.03
CA LEU A 287 4.57 16.73 10.59
C LEU A 287 4.16 18.16 10.20
N GLY A 288 4.03 19.06 11.17
CA GLY A 288 3.72 20.48 10.93
C GLY A 288 2.24 20.74 10.61
N PHE A 289 1.33 19.83 10.96
CA PHE A 289 -0.09 20.16 10.92
C PHE A 289 -0.42 21.06 12.10
N GLU A 290 -0.75 22.31 11.78
CA GLU A 290 -1.17 23.31 12.75
C GLU A 290 -2.68 23.50 12.68
N ASP A 291 -3.23 24.01 13.77
CA ASP A 291 -4.60 24.51 13.77
C ASP A 291 -4.62 25.80 12.97
N GLU A 292 -5.31 25.81 11.81
CA GLU A 292 -5.77 27.07 11.28
C GLU A 292 -6.66 27.69 12.37
N VAL A 293 -6.15 28.74 13.04
CA VAL A 293 -6.97 29.62 13.86
C VAL A 293 -7.89 30.35 12.90
N GLN A 294 -8.94 29.67 12.42
CA GLN A 294 -10.01 30.33 11.72
C GLN A 294 -10.63 31.29 12.73
N GLN A 295 -10.42 32.57 12.46
CA GLN A 295 -11.09 33.69 13.08
C GLN A 295 -12.59 33.66 12.73
N THR A 296 -13.30 32.57 13.03
CA THR A 296 -14.76 32.57 13.01
C THR A 296 -15.21 33.31 14.27
N ARG A 297 -15.74 34.52 14.06
CA ARG A 297 -16.24 35.50 15.06
C ARG A 297 -17.31 35.02 16.06
N TYR A 298 -17.58 33.71 16.17
CA TYR A 298 -18.61 33.17 17.05
C TYR A 298 -18.22 31.79 17.61
N LYS A 299 -17.23 31.72 18.51
CA LYS A 299 -17.07 30.57 19.43
C LYS A 299 -16.82 31.07 20.86
N LYS A 300 -17.66 30.61 21.80
CA LYS A 300 -17.64 31.02 23.21
C LYS A 300 -16.31 30.66 23.90
N PRO A 301 -15.88 31.39 24.94
CA PRO A 301 -14.53 31.27 25.51
C PRO A 301 -14.26 30.06 26.42
N THR A 302 -15.17 29.09 26.54
CA THR A 302 -15.07 28.03 27.57
C THR A 302 -14.43 26.71 27.11
N ASP A 303 -14.22 26.50 25.80
CA ASP A 303 -13.77 25.19 25.28
C ASP A 303 -12.34 25.20 24.67
N ARG A 304 -11.58 26.28 24.89
CA ARG A 304 -10.36 26.61 24.11
C ARG A 304 -9.14 25.70 24.32
N ALA A 305 -9.08 24.87 25.36
CA ALA A 305 -7.88 24.09 25.66
C ALA A 305 -7.85 22.67 25.05
N SER A 306 -9.01 22.11 24.67
CA SER A 306 -9.12 20.72 24.15
C SER A 306 -9.44 20.63 22.66
N ASP A 307 -9.94 21.71 22.05
CA ASP A 307 -10.39 21.73 20.65
C ASP A 307 -9.30 22.08 19.64
N GLY A 308 -8.17 22.66 20.07
CA GLY A 308 -7.04 22.99 19.18
C GLY A 308 -6.52 21.73 18.48
N ASN A 309 -5.83 20.84 19.23
CA ASN A 309 -5.24 19.61 18.69
C ASN A 309 -6.16 18.70 17.85
N ARG A 310 -7.49 18.85 17.91
CA ARG A 310 -8.42 18.06 17.09
C ARG A 310 -8.36 18.46 15.63
N LEU A 311 -8.25 19.75 15.31
CA LEU A 311 -8.26 20.22 13.93
C LEU A 311 -6.99 19.79 13.19
N ALA A 312 -5.81 19.99 13.79
CA ALA A 312 -4.55 19.48 13.24
C ALA A 312 -4.59 17.97 12.95
N VAL A 313 -5.16 17.16 13.85
CA VAL A 313 -5.32 15.72 13.63
C VAL A 313 -6.30 15.42 12.52
N GLU A 314 -7.45 16.09 12.46
CA GLU A 314 -8.42 15.89 11.38
C GLU A 314 -7.82 16.27 10.01
N LEU A 315 -7.02 17.33 9.93
CA LEU A 315 -6.29 17.72 8.72
C LEU A 315 -5.25 16.65 8.32
N PHE A 316 -4.45 16.19 9.28
CA PHE A 316 -3.49 15.10 9.08
C PHE A 316 -4.17 13.83 8.58
N MET A 317 -5.20 13.37 9.28
CA MET A 317 -5.91 12.15 8.94
C MET A 317 -6.67 12.29 7.62
N LYS A 318 -7.18 13.49 7.29
CA LYS A 318 -7.75 13.76 5.97
C LYS A 318 -6.73 13.64 4.84
N GLN A 319 -5.50 14.14 5.03
CA GLN A 319 -4.43 13.93 4.07
C GLN A 319 -4.04 12.44 3.97
N TYR A 320 -3.95 11.74 5.12
CA TYR A 320 -3.71 10.30 5.16
C TYR A 320 -4.74 9.52 4.34
N TYR A 321 -6.04 9.69 4.60
CA TYR A 321 -7.07 8.96 3.88
C TYR A 321 -7.11 9.31 2.39
N ARG A 322 -6.84 10.56 2.01
CA ARG A 322 -6.72 10.94 0.60
C ARG A 322 -5.59 10.19 -0.11
N ASN A 323 -4.42 10.10 0.51
CA ASN A 323 -3.28 9.36 -0.02
C ASN A 323 -3.58 7.85 -0.14
N VAL A 324 -4.16 7.26 0.90
CA VAL A 324 -4.51 5.84 0.94
C VAL A 324 -5.62 5.50 -0.07
N MET A 325 -6.59 6.39 -0.27
CA MET A 325 -7.59 6.27 -1.34
C MET A 325 -6.95 6.28 -2.71
N GLU A 326 -6.05 7.23 -2.96
CA GLU A 326 -5.38 7.34 -4.25
C GLU A 326 -4.51 6.11 -4.54
N LEU A 327 -3.77 5.64 -3.55
CA LEU A 327 -3.02 4.39 -3.66
C LEU A 327 -3.93 3.18 -3.89
N SER A 328 -5.06 3.08 -3.20
CA SER A 328 -6.00 1.97 -3.42
C SER A 328 -6.52 1.95 -4.87
N ARG A 329 -6.77 3.14 -5.46
CA ARG A 329 -7.19 3.29 -6.86
C ARG A 329 -6.09 2.87 -7.83
N LEU A 330 -4.87 3.39 -7.64
CA LEU A 330 -3.72 3.04 -8.48
C LEU A 330 -3.42 1.55 -8.40
N ASN A 331 -3.47 0.99 -7.19
CA ASN A 331 -3.32 -0.43 -6.97
C ASN A 331 -4.37 -1.19 -7.78
N GLU A 332 -5.68 -1.00 -7.54
CA GLU A 332 -6.77 -1.69 -8.29
C GLU A 332 -6.59 -1.61 -9.81
N MET A 333 -6.28 -0.43 -10.35
CA MET A 333 -6.10 -0.21 -11.78
C MET A 333 -4.90 -0.99 -12.35
N LEU A 334 -3.72 -0.89 -11.72
CA LEU A 334 -2.51 -1.58 -12.17
C LEU A 334 -2.68 -3.09 -12.13
N LEU A 335 -3.24 -3.54 -11.03
CA LEU A 335 -3.55 -4.91 -10.74
C LEU A 335 -4.50 -5.54 -11.76
N GLN A 336 -5.53 -4.80 -12.14
CA GLN A 336 -6.40 -5.24 -13.22
C GLN A 336 -5.69 -5.23 -14.57
N HIS A 337 -4.84 -4.23 -14.84
CA HIS A 337 -4.05 -4.22 -16.07
C HIS A 337 -3.12 -5.42 -16.17
N TYR A 338 -2.45 -5.80 -15.07
CA TYR A 338 -1.66 -7.03 -14.99
C TYR A 338 -2.51 -8.27 -15.23
N GLN A 339 -3.70 -8.35 -14.64
CA GLN A 339 -4.61 -9.47 -14.91
C GLN A 339 -4.94 -9.58 -16.41
N GLU A 340 -5.23 -8.47 -17.07
CA GLU A 340 -5.56 -8.43 -18.50
C GLU A 340 -4.38 -8.83 -19.40
N THR A 341 -3.17 -8.38 -19.06
CA THR A 341 -1.95 -8.62 -19.84
C THR A 341 -1.36 -10.01 -19.58
N LEU A 342 -1.41 -10.51 -18.34
CA LEU A 342 -0.70 -11.73 -17.93
C LEU A 342 -1.56 -12.99 -17.90
N LEU A 343 -2.82 -12.89 -17.46
CA LEU A 343 -3.66 -14.06 -17.20
C LEU A 343 -4.66 -14.33 -18.32
N ILE A 344 -5.05 -13.30 -19.06
CA ILE A 344 -6.03 -13.47 -20.11
C ILE A 344 -5.29 -13.68 -21.41
N SER A 345 -5.16 -14.96 -21.78
CA SER A 345 -4.63 -15.41 -23.06
C SER A 345 -5.14 -14.56 -24.23
N ASP A 346 -4.40 -14.52 -25.33
CA ASP A 346 -4.89 -14.12 -26.66
C ASP A 346 -6.00 -15.06 -27.19
N SER A 347 -6.72 -15.74 -26.29
CA SER A 347 -8.01 -16.34 -26.59
C SER A 347 -8.89 -15.24 -27.17
N ALA A 348 -9.38 -15.50 -28.38
CA ALA A 348 -10.33 -14.68 -29.12
C ALA A 348 -11.71 -14.63 -28.44
N ASP A 349 -11.75 -14.29 -27.14
CA ASP A 349 -12.97 -13.85 -26.49
C ASP A 349 -13.41 -12.59 -27.21
N ALA A 350 -14.34 -12.78 -28.16
CA ALA A 350 -14.81 -11.75 -29.05
C ALA A 350 -15.32 -10.57 -28.20
N VAL A 351 -14.72 -9.40 -28.44
CA VAL A 351 -15.18 -8.14 -27.85
C VAL A 351 -16.68 -8.01 -28.12
N LYS A 352 -17.49 -8.08 -27.06
CA LYS A 352 -18.94 -8.06 -27.20
C LYS A 352 -19.42 -6.62 -27.05
N THR A 353 -19.93 -6.05 -28.13
CA THR A 353 -20.52 -4.70 -28.08
C THR A 353 -21.76 -4.71 -27.19
N ILE A 354 -21.84 -3.80 -26.23
CA ILE A 354 -23.05 -3.56 -25.43
C ILE A 354 -23.90 -2.52 -26.13
N ASN A 355 -23.29 -1.38 -26.48
CA ASN A 355 -23.95 -0.29 -27.19
C ASN A 355 -22.91 0.54 -27.97
N LYS A 356 -23.32 1.70 -28.50
CA LYS A 356 -22.41 2.56 -29.29
C LYS A 356 -21.18 3.05 -28.51
N ARG A 357 -21.25 3.11 -27.18
CA ARG A 357 -20.24 3.68 -26.27
C ARG A 357 -19.43 2.61 -25.53
N PHE A 358 -20.05 1.48 -25.20
CA PHE A 358 -19.44 0.45 -24.34
C PHE A 358 -19.40 -0.94 -24.99
N GLN A 359 -18.39 -1.70 -24.60
CA GLN A 359 -18.16 -3.09 -24.98
C GLN A 359 -17.70 -3.91 -23.78
N ILE A 360 -17.76 -5.22 -23.90
CA ILE A 360 -17.17 -6.18 -22.96
C ILE A 360 -15.89 -6.67 -23.59
N ASN A 361 -14.77 -6.45 -22.91
CA ASN A 361 -13.46 -6.94 -23.30
C ASN A 361 -12.95 -7.87 -22.20
N LYS A 362 -12.75 -9.16 -22.50
CA LYS A 362 -12.20 -10.14 -21.56
C LYS A 362 -12.96 -10.21 -20.20
N GLY A 363 -14.28 -9.98 -20.23
CA GLY A 363 -15.15 -9.96 -19.05
C GLY A 363 -15.18 -8.65 -18.26
N PHE A 364 -14.51 -7.59 -18.74
CA PHE A 364 -14.52 -6.25 -18.16
C PHE A 364 -15.30 -5.27 -19.03
N LEU A 365 -15.93 -4.28 -18.40
CA LEU A 365 -16.58 -3.18 -19.11
C LEU A 365 -15.52 -2.23 -19.67
N ASP A 366 -15.54 -2.00 -20.98
CA ASP A 366 -14.59 -1.12 -21.67
C ASP A 366 -15.34 -0.09 -22.52
N VAL A 367 -14.73 1.08 -22.69
CA VAL A 367 -15.19 2.07 -23.67
C VAL A 367 -14.78 1.64 -25.06
N ARG A 368 -15.57 2.04 -26.07
CA ARG A 368 -15.27 1.73 -27.47
C ARG A 368 -14.24 2.69 -28.08
N THR A 369 -14.16 3.91 -27.54
CA THR A 369 -13.21 4.96 -27.99
C THR A 369 -12.71 5.74 -26.77
N GLU A 370 -11.50 6.27 -26.86
CA GLU A 370 -10.87 7.01 -25.74
C GLU A 370 -11.56 8.36 -25.46
N ASN A 371 -12.19 8.96 -26.48
CA ASN A 371 -12.87 10.25 -26.34
C ASN A 371 -14.32 10.13 -25.84
N ILE A 372 -14.80 8.94 -25.47
CA ILE A 372 -16.22 8.71 -25.21
C ILE A 372 -16.79 9.63 -24.13
N PHE A 373 -16.04 9.93 -23.07
CA PHE A 373 -16.49 10.80 -21.98
C PHE A 373 -16.37 12.29 -22.33
N LYS A 374 -15.50 12.66 -23.27
CA LYS A 374 -15.43 14.03 -23.79
C LYS A 374 -16.62 14.31 -24.71
N GLU A 375 -16.96 13.36 -25.57
CA GLU A 375 -18.10 13.45 -26.51
C GLU A 375 -19.45 13.25 -25.81
N TYR A 376 -19.52 12.29 -24.89
CA TYR A 376 -20.72 11.92 -24.14
C TYR A 376 -20.43 11.90 -22.64
N PRO A 377 -20.33 13.07 -21.96
CA PRO A 377 -20.01 13.11 -20.53
C PRO A 377 -20.94 12.24 -19.67
N PHE A 378 -22.24 12.19 -20.00
CA PHE A 378 -23.23 11.39 -19.26
C PHE A 378 -22.90 9.89 -19.21
N ALA A 379 -22.07 9.40 -20.15
CA ALA A 379 -21.63 8.02 -20.19
C ALA A 379 -20.84 7.62 -18.93
N ILE A 380 -20.27 8.58 -18.19
CA ILE A 380 -19.61 8.33 -16.91
C ILE A 380 -20.60 7.67 -15.92
N LEU A 381 -21.83 8.18 -15.80
CA LEU A 381 -22.85 7.58 -14.94
C LEU A 381 -23.44 6.31 -15.56
N GLU A 382 -23.63 6.30 -16.89
CA GLU A 382 -24.13 5.13 -17.61
C GLU A 382 -23.26 3.89 -17.37
N LEU A 383 -21.94 4.07 -17.29
CA LEU A 383 -21.00 2.99 -17.00
C LEU A 383 -21.36 2.22 -15.71
N PHE A 384 -21.68 2.92 -14.62
CA PHE A 384 -22.05 2.27 -13.35
C PHE A 384 -23.39 1.56 -13.42
N LEU A 385 -24.34 2.14 -14.18
CA LEU A 385 -25.63 1.49 -14.44
C LEU A 385 -25.44 0.20 -15.24
N LEU A 386 -24.62 0.23 -16.30
CA LEU A 386 -24.30 -0.96 -17.10
C LEU A 386 -23.62 -2.04 -16.27
N LEU A 387 -22.72 -1.69 -15.34
CA LEU A 387 -22.13 -2.67 -14.42
C LEU A 387 -23.20 -3.34 -13.54
N GLN A 388 -24.16 -2.59 -12.99
CA GLN A 388 -25.23 -3.17 -12.18
C GLN A 388 -26.14 -4.11 -12.98
N GLN A 389 -26.39 -3.78 -14.24
CA GLN A 389 -27.23 -4.57 -15.15
C GLN A 389 -26.51 -5.82 -15.69
N ASN A 390 -25.17 -5.84 -15.69
CA ASN A 390 -24.34 -6.93 -16.20
C ASN A 390 -23.50 -7.56 -15.08
N ARG A 391 -24.16 -8.31 -14.20
CA ARG A 391 -23.54 -8.90 -12.99
C ARG A 391 -22.41 -9.90 -13.26
N GLN A 392 -22.34 -10.42 -14.48
CA GLN A 392 -21.27 -11.30 -14.94
C GLN A 392 -19.94 -10.58 -15.17
N LEU A 393 -19.95 -9.24 -15.23
CA LEU A 393 -18.73 -8.45 -15.41
C LEU A 393 -17.85 -8.50 -14.16
N LYS A 394 -16.56 -8.68 -14.39
CA LYS A 394 -15.54 -8.70 -13.32
C LYS A 394 -15.27 -7.30 -12.77
N GLY A 395 -15.46 -6.26 -13.59
CA GLY A 395 -15.18 -4.87 -13.24
C GLY A 395 -15.15 -3.96 -14.47
N VAL A 396 -14.40 -2.86 -14.35
CA VAL A 396 -14.23 -1.83 -15.39
C VAL A 396 -12.79 -1.87 -15.86
N ARG A 397 -12.53 -1.92 -17.17
CA ARG A 397 -11.17 -1.99 -17.74
C ARG A 397 -10.26 -0.89 -17.18
N ALA A 398 -8.99 -1.20 -16.89
CA ALA A 398 -8.03 -0.23 -16.34
C ALA A 398 -7.91 1.05 -17.19
N SER A 399 -7.87 0.91 -18.53
CA SER A 399 -7.89 2.02 -19.48
C SER A 399 -9.14 2.89 -19.33
N THR A 400 -10.30 2.28 -19.15
CA THR A 400 -11.56 3.00 -18.92
C THR A 400 -11.55 3.75 -17.59
N ILE A 401 -11.00 3.16 -16.51
CA ILE A 401 -10.87 3.84 -15.21
C ILE A 401 -9.97 5.09 -15.35
N ARG A 402 -8.86 5.00 -16.08
CA ARG A 402 -7.97 6.14 -16.37
C ARG A 402 -8.72 7.26 -17.09
N LEU A 403 -9.51 6.93 -18.12
CA LEU A 403 -10.34 7.90 -18.84
C LEU A 403 -11.41 8.56 -17.95
N ILE A 404 -12.01 7.83 -17.00
CA ILE A 404 -12.92 8.42 -16.01
C ILE A 404 -12.17 9.48 -15.19
N ARG A 405 -10.96 9.17 -14.71
CA ARG A 405 -10.15 10.08 -13.89
C ARG A 405 -9.82 11.38 -14.64
N GLU A 406 -9.35 11.26 -15.87
CA GLU A 406 -9.07 12.40 -16.75
C GLU A 406 -10.33 13.24 -17.04
N SER A 407 -11.50 12.59 -17.03
CA SER A 407 -12.79 13.22 -17.30
C SER A 407 -13.50 13.77 -16.06
N LEU A 408 -12.98 13.57 -14.84
CA LEU A 408 -13.56 14.11 -13.62
C LEU A 408 -13.80 15.64 -13.65
N PRO A 409 -12.95 16.47 -14.28
CA PRO A 409 -13.22 17.91 -14.45
C PRO A 409 -14.50 18.22 -15.25
N LEU A 410 -14.97 17.30 -16.11
CA LEU A 410 -16.22 17.47 -16.86
C LEU A 410 -17.47 17.46 -15.96
N ILE A 411 -17.37 16.90 -14.75
CA ILE A 411 -18.46 16.86 -13.76
C ILE A 411 -18.56 18.22 -13.06
N ASN A 412 -19.01 19.22 -13.81
CA ASN A 412 -19.24 20.60 -13.36
C ASN A 412 -20.73 20.88 -13.08
N ASN A 413 -21.11 22.14 -12.88
CA ASN A 413 -22.50 22.50 -12.60
C ASN A 413 -23.45 22.17 -13.77
N GLN A 414 -23.00 22.35 -15.01
CA GLN A 414 -23.79 22.01 -16.19
C GLN A 414 -24.04 20.49 -16.24
N TYR A 415 -23.02 19.68 -15.97
CA TYR A 415 -23.17 18.23 -15.86
C TYR A 415 -24.20 17.84 -14.80
N ARG A 416 -24.12 18.42 -13.60
CA ARG A 416 -25.02 18.12 -12.48
C ARG A 416 -26.48 18.52 -12.75
N ASN A 417 -26.71 19.54 -13.57
CA ASN A 417 -28.04 20.02 -13.93
C ASN A 417 -28.62 19.37 -15.19
N ASP A 418 -27.87 18.51 -15.89
CA ASP A 418 -28.36 17.79 -17.06
C ASP A 418 -29.35 16.68 -16.65
N LEU A 419 -30.57 16.75 -17.19
CA LEU A 419 -31.64 15.78 -16.93
C LEU A 419 -31.23 14.34 -17.23
N ARG A 420 -30.34 14.10 -18.20
CA ARG A 420 -29.83 12.76 -18.52
C ARG A 420 -28.99 12.21 -17.36
N ASN A 421 -28.15 13.04 -16.78
CA ASN A 421 -27.29 12.66 -15.65
C ASN A 421 -28.09 12.42 -14.38
N ILE A 422 -29.04 13.32 -14.10
CA ILE A 422 -29.97 13.16 -12.98
C ILE A 422 -30.74 11.83 -13.13
N SER A 423 -31.26 11.58 -14.33
CA SER A 423 -32.02 10.36 -14.62
C SER A 423 -31.16 9.11 -14.48
N LEU A 424 -29.96 9.07 -15.06
CA LEU A 424 -29.02 7.95 -14.92
C LEU A 424 -28.64 7.68 -13.46
N PHE A 425 -28.38 8.74 -12.68
CA PHE A 425 -28.09 8.61 -11.27
C PHE A 425 -29.29 8.02 -10.50
N MET A 426 -30.51 8.48 -10.77
CA MET A 426 -31.70 7.88 -10.17
C MET A 426 -31.90 6.42 -10.59
N GLU A 427 -31.61 6.06 -11.85
CA GLU A 427 -31.71 4.68 -12.32
C GLU A 427 -30.69 3.75 -11.65
N ILE A 428 -29.49 4.23 -11.30
CA ILE A 428 -28.51 3.48 -10.48
C ILE A 428 -29.13 3.11 -9.12
N PHE A 429 -29.86 4.04 -8.49
CA PHE A 429 -30.51 3.84 -7.19
C PHE A 429 -31.73 2.93 -7.23
N LYS A 430 -32.43 2.91 -8.37
CA LYS A 430 -33.58 2.03 -8.60
C LYS A 430 -33.20 0.60 -8.97
N GLN A 431 -31.93 0.34 -9.30
CA GLN A 431 -31.51 -1.03 -9.62
C GLN A 431 -31.80 -1.97 -8.44
N PRO A 432 -32.40 -3.15 -8.70
CA PRO A 432 -32.81 -4.06 -7.63
C PRO A 432 -31.63 -4.64 -6.85
N THR A 433 -30.41 -4.52 -7.36
CA THR A 433 -29.17 -5.06 -6.78
C THR A 433 -27.96 -4.22 -7.15
N GLY A 434 -26.86 -4.41 -6.41
CA GLY A 434 -25.55 -3.87 -6.81
C GLY A 434 -25.32 -2.40 -6.46
N LEU A 435 -26.31 -1.70 -5.87
CA LEU A 435 -26.18 -0.29 -5.47
C LEU A 435 -24.96 -0.03 -4.58
N THR A 436 -24.75 -0.86 -3.54
CA THR A 436 -23.60 -0.72 -2.64
C THR A 436 -22.26 -0.79 -3.39
N ASN A 437 -22.14 -1.72 -4.36
CA ASN A 437 -20.91 -1.86 -5.15
C ASN A 437 -20.75 -0.70 -6.14
N ALA A 438 -21.84 -0.24 -6.76
CA ALA A 438 -21.83 0.92 -7.64
C ALA A 438 -21.36 2.17 -6.89
N LEU A 439 -21.95 2.49 -5.73
CA LEU A 439 -21.56 3.66 -4.93
C LEU A 439 -20.12 3.57 -4.42
N ARG A 440 -19.67 2.38 -3.99
CA ARG A 440 -18.26 2.16 -3.62
C ARG A 440 -17.34 2.44 -4.80
N ARG A 441 -17.62 1.90 -5.99
CA ARG A 441 -16.83 2.18 -7.20
C ARG A 441 -16.90 3.65 -7.61
N MET A 442 -18.05 4.31 -7.50
CA MET A 442 -18.16 5.74 -7.77
C MET A 442 -17.33 6.58 -6.80
N ASN A 443 -17.25 6.18 -5.52
CA ASN A 443 -16.39 6.85 -4.54
C ASN A 443 -14.91 6.58 -4.82
N ILE A 444 -14.56 5.33 -5.11
CA ILE A 444 -13.20 4.93 -5.50
C ILE A 444 -12.80 5.66 -6.78
N TYR A 445 -13.63 5.80 -7.81
CA TYR A 445 -13.23 6.52 -9.03
C TYR A 445 -13.36 8.05 -8.92
N GLY A 446 -13.73 8.57 -7.73
CA GLY A 446 -13.89 10.01 -7.49
C GLY A 446 -15.16 10.64 -8.11
N VAL A 447 -15.94 9.86 -8.86
CA VAL A 447 -17.18 10.29 -9.51
C VAL A 447 -18.21 10.76 -8.50
N LEU A 448 -18.39 10.03 -7.38
CA LEU A 448 -19.39 10.37 -6.37
C LEU A 448 -19.09 11.74 -5.72
N ALA A 449 -17.83 11.98 -5.39
CA ALA A 449 -17.35 13.23 -4.79
C ALA A 449 -17.55 14.44 -5.71
N LYS A 450 -17.33 14.27 -7.01
CA LYS A 450 -17.54 15.32 -8.02
C LYS A 450 -19.03 15.52 -8.35
N TYR A 451 -19.80 14.45 -8.35
CA TYR A 451 -21.23 14.50 -8.69
C TYR A 451 -22.08 15.07 -7.55
N ILE A 452 -21.75 14.76 -6.30
CA ILE A 452 -22.43 15.27 -5.10
C ILE A 452 -21.45 16.15 -4.30
N PRO A 453 -21.47 17.49 -4.47
CA PRO A 453 -20.51 18.38 -3.81
C PRO A 453 -20.52 18.28 -2.28
N ALA A 454 -21.67 18.01 -1.66
CA ALA A 454 -21.76 17.78 -0.21
C ALA A 454 -20.97 16.53 0.22
N PHE A 455 -21.11 15.43 -0.54
CA PHE A 455 -20.32 14.22 -0.33
C PHE A 455 -18.82 14.49 -0.54
N GLY A 456 -18.46 15.26 -1.57
CA GLY A 456 -17.06 15.63 -1.83
C GLY A 456 -16.35 16.36 -0.68
N LYS A 457 -17.09 17.07 0.19
CA LYS A 457 -16.53 17.73 1.38
C LYS A 457 -16.14 16.75 2.49
N ILE A 458 -16.89 15.65 2.60
CA ILE A 458 -16.73 14.63 3.65
C ILE A 458 -15.81 13.47 3.24
N VAL A 459 -15.34 13.43 1.99
CA VAL A 459 -14.40 12.40 1.51
C VAL A 459 -13.09 12.45 2.29
N GLY A 460 -12.78 11.34 2.97
CA GLY A 460 -11.64 11.23 3.87
C GLY A 460 -11.77 12.04 5.15
N GLN A 461 -12.95 12.58 5.45
CA GLN A 461 -13.18 13.30 6.70
C GLN A 461 -13.28 12.31 7.85
N MET A 462 -12.38 12.45 8.81
CA MET A 462 -12.45 11.77 10.10
C MET A 462 -13.16 12.68 11.10
N GLN A 463 -13.91 12.07 12.02
CA GLN A 463 -14.31 12.72 13.26
C GLN A 463 -13.42 12.16 14.37
N PHE A 464 -12.68 13.02 15.06
CA PHE A 464 -11.74 12.59 16.09
C PHE A 464 -12.48 12.32 17.42
N ASP A 465 -13.12 11.16 17.50
CA ASP A 465 -13.77 10.65 18.72
C ASP A 465 -13.73 9.10 18.80
N LEU A 466 -14.09 8.56 19.96
CA LEU A 466 -14.03 7.13 20.27
C LEU A 466 -15.22 6.32 19.74
N PHE A 467 -16.24 6.96 19.17
CA PHE A 467 -17.47 6.29 18.72
C PHE A 467 -17.44 5.98 17.22
N HIS A 468 -16.63 6.70 16.45
CA HIS A 468 -16.48 6.47 15.03
C HIS A 468 -15.36 5.46 14.74
N ILE A 469 -15.63 4.55 13.80
CA ILE A 469 -14.64 3.57 13.31
C ILE A 469 -14.27 3.88 11.85
N TYR A 470 -15.08 4.66 11.14
CA TYR A 470 -14.90 4.96 9.72
C TYR A 470 -14.87 6.46 9.44
N THR A 471 -14.24 6.87 8.33
CA THR A 471 -14.44 8.22 7.78
C THR A 471 -15.91 8.46 7.45
N VAL A 472 -16.34 9.72 7.49
CA VAL A 472 -17.74 10.11 7.29
C VAL A 472 -18.26 9.60 5.95
N ASP A 473 -17.49 9.72 4.86
CA ASP A 473 -17.89 9.20 3.55
C ASP A 473 -18.16 7.69 3.54
N GLN A 474 -17.32 6.91 4.21
CA GLN A 474 -17.54 5.46 4.31
C GLN A 474 -18.70 5.12 5.24
N HIS A 475 -18.83 5.84 6.35
CA HIS A 475 -19.96 5.65 7.26
C HIS A 475 -21.28 5.87 6.51
N THR A 476 -21.38 6.93 5.71
CA THR A 476 -22.51 7.20 4.82
C THR A 476 -22.76 6.05 3.84
N LEU A 477 -21.72 5.48 3.21
CA LEU A 477 -21.87 4.30 2.35
C LEU A 477 -22.30 3.04 3.12
N PHE A 478 -21.88 2.88 4.38
CA PHE A 478 -22.31 1.80 5.26
C PHE A 478 -23.77 1.95 5.67
N VAL A 479 -24.26 3.17 5.91
CA VAL A 479 -25.68 3.46 6.14
C VAL A 479 -26.49 2.98 4.94
N VAL A 480 -26.13 3.38 3.72
CA VAL A 480 -26.82 2.90 2.50
C VAL A 480 -26.76 1.38 2.36
N ARG A 481 -25.62 0.75 2.67
CA ARG A 481 -25.51 -0.72 2.71
C ARG A 481 -26.48 -1.34 3.72
N ASN A 482 -26.57 -0.81 4.92
CA ASN A 482 -27.45 -1.35 5.97
C ASN A 482 -28.92 -1.16 5.62
N LEU A 483 -29.31 0.00 5.06
CA LEU A 483 -30.65 0.23 4.51
C LEU A 483 -31.01 -0.81 3.43
N ARG A 484 -30.04 -1.18 2.58
CA ARG A 484 -30.21 -2.23 1.58
C ARG A 484 -30.43 -3.62 2.18
N ARG A 485 -29.84 -3.92 3.35
CA ARG A 485 -29.99 -5.24 4.00
C ARG A 485 -31.42 -5.49 4.47
N PHE A 486 -32.19 -4.44 4.77
CA PHE A 486 -33.61 -4.57 5.11
C PHE A 486 -34.45 -5.19 3.98
N PHE A 487 -34.03 -5.00 2.72
CA PHE A 487 -34.69 -5.57 1.54
C PHE A 487 -34.20 -6.98 1.17
N VAL A 488 -33.24 -7.54 1.91
CA VAL A 488 -32.60 -8.82 1.55
C VAL A 488 -32.99 -9.88 2.58
N ASP A 489 -33.72 -10.90 2.11
CA ASP A 489 -34.29 -11.94 2.97
C ASP A 489 -33.28 -12.61 3.90
N SER A 490 -32.04 -12.85 3.43
CA SER A 490 -30.98 -13.48 4.23
C SER A 490 -30.59 -12.67 5.47
N TYR A 491 -30.90 -11.37 5.53
CA TYR A 491 -30.59 -10.48 6.66
C TYR A 491 -31.82 -10.10 7.49
N LYS A 492 -33.01 -10.64 7.19
CA LYS A 492 -34.25 -10.35 7.93
C LYS A 492 -34.12 -10.57 9.44
N HIS A 493 -33.36 -11.59 9.83
CA HIS A 493 -33.15 -11.96 11.23
C HIS A 493 -32.43 -10.88 12.05
N GLU A 494 -31.67 -9.98 11.43
CA GLU A 494 -30.95 -8.92 12.14
C GLU A 494 -31.87 -7.79 12.58
N TYR A 495 -32.85 -7.43 11.73
CA TYR A 495 -33.81 -6.35 11.98
C TYR A 495 -35.20 -6.71 11.42
N PRO A 496 -35.97 -7.57 12.11
CA PRO A 496 -37.25 -8.08 11.60
C PRO A 496 -38.27 -6.97 11.33
N LEU A 497 -38.44 -6.03 12.27
CA LEU A 497 -39.39 -4.92 12.15
C LEU A 497 -39.02 -4.00 10.98
N CYS A 498 -37.75 -3.62 10.84
CA CYS A 498 -37.29 -2.80 9.72
C CYS A 498 -37.56 -3.51 8.38
N SER A 499 -37.29 -4.82 8.29
CA SER A 499 -37.50 -5.61 7.08
C SER A 499 -38.98 -5.78 6.72
N GLU A 500 -39.88 -5.71 7.69
CA GLU A 500 -41.33 -5.69 7.46
C GLU A 500 -41.77 -4.33 6.89
N ILE A 501 -41.41 -3.24 7.57
CA ILE A 501 -41.81 -1.88 7.20
C ILE A 501 -41.29 -1.49 5.83
N ILE A 502 -40.06 -1.89 5.50
CA ILE A 502 -39.38 -1.46 4.27
C ILE A 502 -40.11 -1.88 3.00
N ASN A 503 -40.84 -3.01 3.04
CA ASN A 503 -41.60 -3.51 1.89
C ASN A 503 -42.80 -2.63 1.54
N ASN A 504 -43.22 -1.77 2.46
CA ASN A 504 -44.32 -0.82 2.27
C ASN A 504 -43.85 0.53 1.70
N ILE A 505 -42.54 0.74 1.52
CA ILE A 505 -41.99 1.99 0.98
C ILE A 505 -42.14 2.00 -0.56
N PRO A 506 -42.94 2.91 -1.15
CA PRO A 506 -43.21 2.88 -2.59
C PRO A 506 -42.01 3.26 -3.45
N LYS A 507 -41.07 4.03 -2.92
CA LYS A 507 -39.87 4.53 -3.62
C LYS A 507 -38.61 4.29 -2.78
N PRO A 508 -38.09 3.06 -2.72
CA PRO A 508 -36.88 2.71 -1.96
C PRO A 508 -35.67 3.58 -2.30
N GLU A 509 -35.55 4.03 -3.54
CA GLU A 509 -34.46 4.90 -4.00
C GLU A 509 -34.37 6.21 -3.22
N LEU A 510 -35.50 6.78 -2.79
CA LEU A 510 -35.51 8.02 -2.02
C LEU A 510 -34.98 7.80 -0.60
N LEU A 511 -35.25 6.63 0.00
CA LEU A 511 -34.68 6.26 1.29
C LEU A 511 -33.16 6.09 1.20
N TYR A 512 -32.66 5.47 0.13
CA TYR A 512 -31.22 5.32 -0.06
C TYR A 512 -30.53 6.66 -0.31
N ILE A 513 -31.17 7.58 -1.04
CA ILE A 513 -30.67 8.95 -1.21
C ILE A 513 -30.70 9.70 0.12
N ALA A 514 -31.76 9.56 0.92
CA ALA A 514 -31.81 10.12 2.26
C ALA A 514 -30.66 9.58 3.12
N GLY A 515 -30.30 8.30 3.02
CA GLY A 515 -29.13 7.74 3.71
C GLY A 515 -27.76 8.26 3.22
N LEU A 516 -27.70 9.00 2.09
CA LEU A 516 -26.48 9.66 1.62
C LEU A 516 -26.26 11.06 2.21
N PHE A 517 -27.28 11.67 2.81
CA PHE A 517 -27.28 13.04 3.35
C PHE A 517 -27.62 13.03 4.83
#